data_AF-A0A535SEX1-F1
#
_entry.id   AF-A0A535SEX1-F1
#
_cell.length_a   1.000
_cell.length_b   1.000
_cell.length_c   1.000
_cell.angle_alpha   90.00
_cell.angle_beta   90.00
_cell.angle_gamma   90.00
#
_symmetry.space_group_name_H-M   'P 1'
#
loop_
_entity.id
_entity.type
_entity.pdbx_description
1 polymer ?
#
loop_
_entity_poly.entity_id
_entity_poly.type
_entity_poly.pdbx_seq_one_letter_code
_entity_poly.pdbx_strand_id
1 'polypeptide(L)' 'MLANLYLRLRALLNREEGQGMVEYALILVLIAVVVIVVLIILGNQVKNVFCNISGGLGQ' A
#
# COMPACT_ATOMS: atom_id res chain seq x y z
N MET A 1 -20.36 -21.63 -36.21
CA MET A 1 -21.28 -20.74 -35.46
C MET A 1 -21.17 -20.96 -33.95
N LEU A 2 -21.33 -22.19 -33.45
CA LEU A 2 -21.23 -22.54 -32.02
C LEU A 2 -19.84 -22.27 -31.40
N ALA A 3 -18.77 -22.49 -32.15
CA ALA A 3 -17.40 -22.22 -31.70
C ALA A 3 -17.16 -20.73 -31.37
N ASN A 4 -17.71 -19.81 -32.16
CA ASN A 4 -17.61 -18.37 -31.91
C ASN A 4 -18.39 -17.95 -30.65
N LEU A 5 -19.50 -18.63 -30.35
CA LEU A 5 -20.27 -18.40 -29.13
C LEU A 5 -19.50 -18.90 -27.89
N TYR A 6 -18.90 -20.08 -27.98
CA TYR A 6 -18.05 -20.64 -26.92
C TYR A 6 -16.84 -19.73 -26.60
N LEU A 7 -16.16 -19.22 -27.62
CA LEU A 7 -15.03 -18.30 -27.45
C LEU A 7 -15.44 -16.96 -26.82
N ARG A 8 -16.60 -16.42 -27.18
CA ARG A 8 -17.14 -15.19 -26.57
C ARG A 8 -17.52 -15.38 -25.10
N LEU A 9 -18.13 -16.51 -24.74
CA LEU A 9 -18.45 -16.83 -23.35
C LEU A 9 -17.19 -17.00 -22.50
N ARG A 10 -16.16 -17.66 -23.04
CA ARG A 10 -14.86 -17.81 -22.38
C ARG A 10 -14.16 -16.46 -22.18
N ALA A 11 -14.24 -15.56 -23.15
CA ALA A 11 -13.67 -14.21 -23.05
C ALA A 11 -14.37 -13.35 -21.98
N LEU A 12 -15.68 -13.54 -21.75
CA LEU A 12 -16.42 -12.85 -20.68
C LEU A 12 -16.03 -13.33 -19.28
N LEU A 13 -15.68 -14.61 -19.14
CA LEU A 13 -15.19 -15.18 -17.87
C LEU A 13 -13.72 -14.82 -17.61
N ASN A 14 -12.92 -14.62 -18.65
CA ASN A 14 -11.51 -14.21 -18.57
C ASN A 14 -11.32 -12.67 -18.69
N ARG A 15 -12.29 -11.86 -18.27
CA ARG A 15 -12.13 -10.39 -18.28
C ARG A 15 -11.17 -9.94 -17.19
N GLU A 16 -9.87 -10.00 -17.49
CA GLU A 16 -8.75 -9.53 -16.66
C GLU A 16 -8.55 -8.01 -16.71
N GLU A 17 -9.37 -7.29 -17.51
CA GLU A 17 -9.25 -5.86 -17.81
C GLU A 17 -9.34 -4.93 -16.58
N GLY A 18 -9.80 -5.45 -15.43
CA GLY A 18 -9.78 -4.76 -14.14
C GLY A 18 -9.02 -5.49 -13.03
N GLN A 19 -8.60 -6.73 -13.24
CA GLN A 19 -7.97 -7.54 -12.20
C GLN A 19 -6.59 -6.99 -11.82
N GLY A 20 -5.80 -6.57 -12.81
CA GLY A 20 -4.49 -5.96 -12.55
C GLY A 20 -4.57 -4.67 -11.75
N MET A 21 -5.55 -3.79 -12.01
CA MET A 21 -5.69 -2.52 -11.29
C MET A 21 -6.02 -2.71 -9.80
N VAL A 22 -6.84 -3.72 -9.49
CA VAL A 22 -7.18 -4.05 -8.09
C VAL A 22 -5.97 -4.61 -7.36
N GLU A 23 -5.17 -5.48 -7.99
CA GLU A 23 -3.95 -6.03 -7.40
C GLU A 23 -2.92 -4.93 -7.06
N TYR A 24 -2.69 -3.98 -7.98
CA TYR A 24 -1.80 -2.84 -7.71
C TYR A 24 -2.33 -1.93 -6.59
N ALA A 25 -3.64 -1.71 -6.52
CA ALA A 25 -4.25 -0.94 -5.44
C ALA A 25 -4.06 -1.61 -4.08
N LEU A 26 -4.20 -2.94 -4.00
CA LEU A 26 -3.96 -3.70 -2.76
C LEU A 26 -2.50 -3.65 -2.31
N ILE A 27 -1.54 -3.72 -3.24
CA ILE A 27 -0.11 -3.56 -2.94
C ILE A 27 0.17 -2.13 -2.43
N LEU A 28 -0.41 -1.10 -3.08
CA LEU A 28 -0.27 0.30 -2.66
C LEU A 28 -0.78 0.52 -1.23
N VAL A 29 -1.92 -0.06 -0.88
CA VAL A 29 -2.48 0.03 0.48
C VAL A 29 -1.54 -0.64 1.48
N LEU A 30 -1.00 -1.81 1.17
CA LEU A 30 -0.05 -2.51 2.04
C LEU A 30 1.21 -1.65 2.29
N ILE A 31 1.77 -1.06 1.23
CA ILE A 31 2.94 -0.16 1.34
C ILE A 31 2.60 1.05 2.20
N ALA A 32 1.42 1.67 1.99
CA ALA A 32 1.00 2.83 2.76
C ALA A 32 0.90 2.53 4.27
N VAL A 33 0.35 1.37 4.65
CA VAL A 33 0.29 0.94 6.06
C VAL A 33 1.69 0.82 6.65
N VAL A 34 2.62 0.18 5.94
CA VAL A 34 4.02 0.03 6.40
C VAL A 34 4.67 1.40 6.58
N VAL A 35 4.51 2.31 5.62
CA VAL A 35 5.06 3.67 5.70
C VAL A 35 4.53 4.42 6.92
N ILE A 36 3.22 4.34 7.20
CA ILE A 36 2.61 4.98 8.37
C ILE A 36 3.23 4.46 9.67
N VAL A 37 3.39 3.13 9.81
CA VAL A 37 4.01 2.53 11.00
C VAL A 37 5.44 3.03 11.20
N VAL A 38 6.24 3.10 10.13
CA VAL A 38 7.61 3.61 10.17
C VAL A 38 7.64 5.07 10.61
N LEU A 39 6.75 5.92 10.08
CA LEU A 39 6.69 7.34 10.43
C LEU A 39 6.30 7.57 11.90
N ILE A 40 5.41 6.74 12.47
CA ILE A 40 5.05 6.80 13.89
C ILE A 40 6.26 6.52 14.78
N ILE A 41 7.00 5.45 14.46
CA ILE A 41 8.21 5.06 15.21
C ILE A 41 9.28 6.15 15.09
N LEU A 42 9.51 6.66 13.88
CA LEU A 42 10.48 7.74 13.63
C LEU A 42 10.11 9.01 14.40
N GLY A 43 8.83 9.40 14.39
CA GLY A 43 8.35 10.57 15.12
C GLY A 43 8.63 10.48 16.63
N ASN A 44 8.42 9.31 17.23
CA ASN A 44 8.75 9.08 18.64
C ASN A 44 10.26 9.18 18.91
N GLN A 45 11.10 8.62 18.04
CA GLN A 45 12.56 8.73 18.17
C GLN A 45 13.04 10.18 18.06
N VAL A 46 12.55 10.92 17.07
CA VAL A 46 12.88 12.35 16.89
C VAL A 46 12.48 13.15 18.11
N LYS A 47 11.27 12.93 18.64
CA LYS A 47 10.81 13.57 19.89
C LYS A 47 11.77 13.31 21.05
N ASN A 48 12.18 12.05 21.24
CA ASN A 48 13.10 11.68 22.33
C ASN A 48 14.46 12.39 22.19
N VAL A 49 15.01 12.45 20.97
CA VAL A 49 16.26 13.17 20.70
C VAL A 49 16.12 14.66 21.02
N PHE A 50 15.03 15.30 20.58
CA PHE A 50 14.77 16.70 20.90
C PHE A 50 14.65 16.95 22.42
N CYS A 51 13.94 16.08 23.15
CA CYS A 51 13.83 16.18 24.60
C CYS A 51 15.18 16.06 25.29
N ASN A 52 16.04 15.13 24.86
CA ASN A 52 17.38 14.94 25.43
C ASN A 52 18.26 16.17 25.22
N ILE A 53 18.24 16.77 24.02
CA ILE A 53 19.00 17.99 23.72
C ILE A 53 18.47 19.17 24.56
N SER A 54 17.15 19.36 24.60
CA SER A 54 16.54 20.42 25.40
C SER A 54 16.83 20.28 26.89
N GLY A 55 16.83 19.05 27.42
CA GLY A 55 17.16 18.77 28.82
C GLY A 55 18.64 19.03 29.13
N GLY A 56 19.55 18.75 28.20
CA GLY A 56 20.98 19.01 28.36
C GLY A 56 21.38 20.47 28.20
N LEU A 57 20.58 21.29 27.50
CA LEU A 57 20.79 22.74 27.38
C LEU A 57 20.10 23.56 28.49
N GLY A 58 19.08 22.98 29.13
CA GLY A 58 18.32 23.62 30.21
C GLY A 58 18.86 23.37 31.62
N GLN A 59 19.92 22.56 31.76
CA GLN A 59 20.77 22.45 32.95
C GLN A 59 22.03 23.29 32.74
#